data_AF-A0A0J9VS18-F1
#
_entry.id   AF-A0A0J9VS18-F1
#
_cell.length_a   1.000
_cell.length_b   1.000
_cell.length_c   1.000
_cell.angle_alpha   90.00
_cell.angle_beta   90.00
_cell.angle_gamma   90.00
#
_symmetry.space_group_name_H-M   'P 1'
#
loop_
_entity.id
_entity.type
_entity.pdbx_description
1 polymer ?
#
loop_
_entity_poly.entity_id
_entity_poly.type
_entity_poly.pdbx_seq_one_letter_code
_entity_poly.pdbx_strand_id
1 'polypeptide(L)'
;MVLCYFFFPFIWIRQVKAPFKKRGLACPFYIYNPTICQGCFASDLRSIKDMIGHLFESHSRPVYCATCYNTFDDLVKRDDHALRNQCRKSTPGPLFGLSERQKAELMKINLDCTVDEGWLRIWHIVFPEEKDPVLPPRIQSL
;
A
#
# COMPACT_ATOMS: atom_id res chain seq x y z
N MET A 1 -48.40 -52.06 13.06
CA MET A 1 -49.26 -50.90 13.33
C MET A 1 -48.53 -49.98 14.30
N VAL A 2 -48.19 -48.76 13.84
CA VAL A 2 -48.05 -47.48 14.58
C VAL A 2 -47.11 -47.48 15.82
N LEU A 3 -46.04 -46.69 15.92
CA LEU A 3 -45.98 -45.22 15.81
C LEU A 3 -44.57 -44.73 15.50
N CYS A 4 -44.48 -43.86 14.49
CA CYS A 4 -43.38 -42.95 14.24
C CYS A 4 -43.31 -41.87 15.34
N TYR A 5 -42.12 -41.62 15.89
CA TYR A 5 -41.78 -40.34 16.52
C TYR A 5 -40.37 -39.93 16.08
N PHE A 6 -40.29 -39.30 14.91
CA PHE A 6 -39.15 -38.46 14.55
C PHE A 6 -39.38 -37.07 15.14
N PHE A 7 -38.69 -36.74 16.21
CA PHE A 7 -38.57 -35.39 16.73
C PHE A 7 -37.09 -35.18 17.06
N PHE A 8 -36.32 -34.56 16.17
CA PHE A 8 -35.23 -33.67 16.57
C PHE A 8 -35.05 -32.61 15.46
N PRO A 9 -34.75 -31.37 15.86
CA PRO A 9 -35.32 -30.17 15.28
C PRO A 9 -34.53 -29.67 14.08
N PHE A 10 -35.22 -28.84 13.30
CA PHE A 10 -34.64 -27.94 12.31
C PHE A 10 -33.40 -27.22 12.86
N ILE A 11 -32.21 -27.73 12.54
CA ILE A 11 -30.98 -26.95 12.61
C ILE A 11 -31.08 -25.97 11.44
N TRP A 12 -31.56 -24.77 11.75
CA TRP A 12 -31.47 -23.63 10.83
C TRP A 12 -29.97 -23.34 10.67
N ILE A 13 -29.35 -23.94 9.66
CA ILE A 13 -28.02 -23.55 9.21
C ILE A 13 -28.20 -22.14 8.66
N ARG A 14 -28.01 -21.16 9.55
CA ARG A 14 -27.90 -19.76 9.23
C ARG A 14 -26.76 -19.69 8.22
N GLN A 15 -27.11 -19.59 6.94
CA GLN A 15 -26.19 -19.29 5.87
C GLN A 15 -25.43 -18.04 6.30
N VAL A 16 -24.21 -18.22 6.80
CA VAL A 16 -23.24 -17.16 6.91
C VAL A 16 -22.97 -16.79 5.47
N LYS A 17 -23.73 -15.84 4.94
CA LYS A 17 -23.39 -15.19 3.68
C LYS A 17 -22.02 -14.57 3.95
N ALA A 18 -20.96 -15.25 3.51
CA ALA A 18 -19.64 -14.66 3.45
C ALA A 18 -19.84 -13.32 2.73
N PRO A 19 -19.42 -12.18 3.31
CA PRO A 19 -19.56 -10.92 2.62
C PRO A 19 -18.83 -11.08 1.29
N PHE A 20 -19.54 -10.83 0.18
CA PHE A 20 -18.92 -10.70 -1.13
C PHE A 20 -17.68 -9.82 -0.96
N LYS A 21 -16.48 -10.37 -1.17
CA LYS A 21 -15.22 -9.65 -1.02
C LYS A 21 -15.29 -8.47 -1.98
N LYS A 22 -15.56 -7.26 -1.46
CA LYS A 22 -15.51 -6.04 -2.27
C LYS A 22 -14.13 -5.97 -2.89
N ARG A 23 -14.06 -5.74 -4.20
CA ARG A 23 -12.80 -5.61 -4.95
C ARG A 23 -11.97 -4.51 -4.26
N GLY A 24 -10.89 -4.91 -3.60
CA GLY A 24 -9.95 -3.98 -2.99
C GLY A 24 -9.23 -3.16 -4.05
N LEU A 25 -8.81 -1.96 -3.67
CA LEU A 25 -7.94 -1.14 -4.51
C LEU A 25 -6.55 -1.76 -4.55
N ALA A 26 -5.88 -1.66 -5.70
CA ALA A 26 -4.53 -2.15 -5.86
C ALA A 26 -3.53 -1.14 -5.29
N CYS A 27 -2.48 -1.61 -4.62
CA CYS A 27 -1.36 -0.76 -4.24
C CYS A 27 -0.64 -0.24 -5.49
N PRO A 28 -0.38 1.08 -5.62
CA PRO A 28 0.36 1.66 -6.74
C PRO A 28 1.75 1.01 -6.94
N PHE A 29 2.49 0.73 -5.86
CA PHE A 29 3.79 0.08 -5.95
C PHE A 29 3.70 -1.37 -6.45
N TYR A 30 2.62 -2.08 -6.12
CA TYR A 30 2.37 -3.41 -6.68
C TYR A 30 2.11 -3.35 -8.19
N ILE A 31 1.32 -2.37 -8.65
CA ILE A 31 1.07 -2.17 -10.08
C ILE A 31 2.36 -1.78 -10.81
N TYR A 32 3.20 -0.95 -10.19
CA TYR A 32 4.49 -0.52 -10.75
C TYR A 32 5.50 -1.67 -10.86
N ASN A 33 5.68 -2.46 -9.79
CA ASN A 33 6.59 -3.59 -9.78
C ASN A 33 6.07 -4.73 -8.88
N PRO A 34 5.28 -5.66 -9.43
CA PRO A 34 4.71 -6.78 -8.68
C PRO A 34 5.76 -7.69 -8.03
N THR A 35 6.94 -7.81 -8.66
CA THR A 35 8.02 -8.71 -8.22
C THR A 35 8.60 -8.28 -6.88
N ILE A 36 8.79 -6.97 -6.67
CA ILE A 36 9.33 -6.41 -5.43
C ILE A 36 8.22 -6.27 -4.37
N CYS A 37 6.98 -6.06 -4.80
CA CYS A 37 5.85 -5.73 -3.92
C CYS A 37 4.86 -6.87 -3.70
N GLN A 38 5.29 -8.12 -3.74
CA GLN A 38 4.40 -9.29 -3.61
C GLN A 38 3.52 -9.25 -2.34
N GLY A 39 4.05 -8.72 -1.23
CA GLY A 39 3.30 -8.58 0.03
C GLY A 39 2.09 -7.65 -0.04
N CYS A 40 2.08 -6.71 -1.00
CA CYS A 40 1.00 -5.74 -1.17
C CYS A 40 -0.27 -6.35 -1.81
N PHE A 41 -0.17 -7.53 -2.42
CA PHE A 41 -1.32 -8.23 -3.01
C PHE A 41 -2.37 -8.61 -1.95
N ALA A 42 -1.92 -8.91 -0.72
CA ALA A 42 -2.79 -9.30 0.38
C ALA A 42 -3.40 -8.11 1.13
N SER A 43 -2.98 -6.88 0.84
CA SER A 43 -3.44 -5.68 1.53
C SER A 43 -4.91 -5.38 1.23
N ASP A 44 -5.71 -5.19 2.27
CA ASP A 44 -7.14 -4.91 2.16
C ASP A 44 -7.40 -3.39 2.05
N LEU A 45 -7.09 -2.82 0.89
CA LEU A 45 -7.23 -1.38 0.63
C LEU A 45 -8.67 -1.06 0.20
N ARG A 46 -9.51 -0.72 1.16
CA ARG A 46 -10.96 -0.48 0.92
C ARG A 46 -11.30 0.95 0.55
N SER A 47 -10.41 1.90 0.86
CA SER A 47 -10.57 3.32 0.60
C SER A 47 -9.24 3.99 0.25
N ILE A 48 -9.31 5.23 -0.27
CA ILE A 48 -8.14 6.08 -0.50
C ILE A 48 -7.35 6.34 0.79
N LYS A 49 -8.05 6.50 1.92
CA LYS A 49 -7.42 6.67 3.23
C LYS A 49 -6.63 5.43 3.64
N ASP A 50 -7.21 4.24 3.48
CA ASP A 50 -6.52 2.97 3.80
C ASP A 50 -5.29 2.79 2.91
N MET A 51 -5.38 3.18 1.64
CA MET A 51 -4.26 3.17 0.71
C MET A 51 -3.14 4.10 1.16
N ILE A 52 -3.43 5.34 1.54
CA ILE A 52 -2.42 6.29 2.03
C ILE A 52 -1.73 5.73 3.30
N GLY A 53 -2.51 5.16 4.22
CA GLY A 53 -1.96 4.49 5.41
C GLY A 53 -1.00 3.36 5.04
N HIS A 54 -1.42 2.44 4.17
CA HIS A 54 -0.57 1.37 3.67
C HIS A 54 0.71 1.88 3.00
N LEU A 55 0.61 2.92 2.17
CA LEU A 55 1.76 3.52 1.51
C LEU A 55 2.77 4.09 2.51
N PHE A 56 2.30 4.70 3.60
CA PHE A 56 3.18 5.24 4.64
C PHE A 56 3.86 4.13 5.44
N GLU A 57 3.15 3.06 5.74
CA GLU A 57 3.69 1.93 6.51
C GLU A 57 4.64 1.06 5.69
N SER A 58 4.28 0.74 4.45
CA SER A 58 4.96 -0.29 3.65
C SER A 58 5.92 0.28 2.59
N HIS A 59 5.77 1.56 2.24
CA HIS A 59 6.51 2.18 1.15
C HIS A 59 7.18 3.49 1.54
N SER A 60 7.42 3.74 2.83
CA SER A 60 8.31 4.85 3.23
C SER A 60 9.75 4.58 2.80
N ARG A 61 10.44 5.59 2.25
CA ARG A 61 11.89 5.49 2.10
C ARG A 61 12.55 5.27 3.46
N PRO A 62 13.60 4.43 3.53
CA PRO A 62 14.40 4.33 4.74
C PRO A 62 15.07 5.68 5.04
N VAL A 63 15.50 5.89 6.29
CA VAL A 63 16.38 7.02 6.59
C VAL A 63 17.69 6.79 5.86
N TYR A 64 18.17 7.77 5.09
CA TYR A 64 19.40 7.62 4.30
C TYR A 64 20.27 8.88 4.34
N CYS A 65 21.57 8.70 4.07
CA CYS A 65 22.50 9.80 3.87
C CYS A 65 22.44 10.29 2.42
N ALA A 66 22.21 11.60 2.20
CA ALA A 66 22.15 12.18 0.86
C ALA A 66 23.51 12.18 0.13
N THR A 67 24.63 12.00 0.85
CA THR A 67 25.98 11.97 0.26
C THR A 67 26.35 10.58 -0.24
N CYS A 68 26.20 9.55 0.60
CA CYS A 68 26.66 8.20 0.32
C CYS A 68 25.56 7.18 0.07
N TYR A 69 24.28 7.54 0.28
CA TYR A 69 23.11 6.67 0.12
C TYR A 69 23.00 5.48 1.06
N ASN A 70 23.85 5.39 2.09
CA ASN A 70 23.66 4.40 3.16
C ASN A 70 22.36 4.66 3.91
N THR A 71 21.70 3.57 4.31
CA THR A 71 20.44 3.59 5.08
C THR A 71 20.70 3.40 6.57
N PHE A 72 19.81 3.92 7.39
CA PHE A 72 19.88 3.93 8.85
C PHE A 72 18.52 3.60 9.45
N ASP A 73 18.53 3.11 10.68
CA ASP A 73 17.29 2.82 11.43
C ASP A 73 16.57 4.11 11.85
N ASP A 74 17.34 5.18 12.10
CA ASP A 74 16.82 6.44 12.64
C ASP A 74 17.63 7.65 12.17
N LEU A 75 17.05 8.84 12.39
CA LEU A 75 17.63 10.13 12.00
C LEU A 75 18.91 10.45 12.77
N VAL A 76 19.01 10.03 14.04
CA VAL A 76 20.16 10.33 14.92
C VAL A 76 21.40 9.62 14.38
N LYS A 77 21.31 8.33 14.03
CA LYS A 77 22.42 7.57 13.43
C LYS A 77 22.87 8.16 12.09
N ARG A 78 21.91 8.62 11.28
CA ARG A 78 22.22 9.30 10.01
C ARG A 78 22.94 10.63 10.25
N ASP A 79 22.49 11.41 11.23
CA ASP A 79 23.12 12.70 11.56
C ASP A 79 24.51 12.52 12.13
N ASP A 80 24.70 11.58 13.06
CA ASP A 80 26.03 11.19 13.55
C ASP A 80 26.94 10.76 12.41
N HIS A 81 26.43 9.97 11.46
CA HIS A 81 27.16 9.57 10.27
C HIS A 81 27.56 10.78 9.40
N ALA A 82 26.64 11.73 9.19
CA ALA A 82 26.91 12.94 8.43
C ALA A 82 27.94 13.85 9.13
N LEU A 83 27.82 14.04 10.44
CA LEU A 83 28.72 14.86 11.25
C LEU A 83 30.16 14.33 11.25
N ARG A 84 30.33 13.00 11.27
CA ARG A 84 31.67 12.38 11.15
C ARG A 84 32.33 12.66 9.81
N ASN A 85 31.57 13.00 8.77
CA ASN A 85 32.06 13.34 7.42
C ASN A 85 33.02 12.30 6.80
N GLN A 86 32.89 11.04 7.21
CA GLN A 86 33.75 9.93 6.76
C GLN A 86 33.19 9.18 5.55
N CYS A 87 32.02 9.59 5.04
CA CYS A 87 31.38 8.90 3.93
C CYS A 87 31.83 9.44 2.57
N ARG A 88 32.00 8.53 1.60
CA ARG A 88 32.34 8.91 0.23
C ARG A 88 31.07 9.19 -0.56
N LYS A 89 31.09 10.25 -1.36
CA LYS A 89 30.02 10.55 -2.31
C LYS A 89 29.79 9.34 -3.22
N SER A 90 28.54 8.88 -3.28
CA SER A 90 28.12 7.79 -4.15
C SER A 90 27.14 8.31 -5.19
N THR A 91 27.07 7.62 -6.34
CA THR A 91 26.02 7.89 -7.32
C THR A 91 24.67 7.49 -6.71
N PRO A 92 23.64 8.34 -6.81
CA PRO A 92 22.31 8.01 -6.31
C PRO A 92 21.81 6.72 -6.94
N GLY A 93 21.54 5.71 -6.12
CA GLY A 93 20.69 4.59 -6.53
C GLY A 93 19.20 5.01 -6.48
N PRO A 94 18.30 4.32 -7.21
CA PRO A 94 16.87 4.54 -7.05
C PRO A 94 16.45 4.17 -5.63
N LEU A 95 16.14 5.19 -4.81
CA LEU A 95 15.58 4.96 -3.48
C LEU A 95 14.12 4.55 -3.63
N PHE A 96 13.89 3.25 -3.44
CA PHE A 96 12.56 2.68 -3.48
C PHE A 96 11.70 3.24 -2.33
N GLY A 97 10.47 3.63 -2.66
CA GLY A 97 9.52 4.20 -1.71
C GLY A 97 9.33 5.72 -1.82
N LEU A 98 8.46 6.22 -0.94
CA LEU A 98 8.01 7.59 -0.81
C LEU A 98 9.05 8.48 -0.14
N SER A 99 9.33 9.61 -0.78
CA SER A 99 9.98 10.74 -0.14
C SER A 99 9.04 11.47 0.83
N GLU A 100 9.61 12.21 1.78
CA GLU A 100 8.84 13.07 2.70
C GLU A 100 7.99 14.11 1.96
N ARG A 101 8.49 14.63 0.83
CA ARG A 101 7.71 15.52 -0.05
C ARG A 101 6.46 14.82 -0.57
N GLN A 102 6.59 13.60 -1.07
CA GLN A 102 5.44 12.84 -1.59
C GLN A 102 4.46 12.51 -0.46
N LYS A 103 4.93 12.15 0.74
CA LYS A 103 4.05 11.95 1.90
C LYS A 103 3.24 13.20 2.24
N ALA A 104 3.89 14.37 2.24
CA ALA A 104 3.21 15.64 2.48
C ALA A 104 2.14 15.95 1.42
N GLU A 105 2.40 15.64 0.15
CA GLU A 105 1.39 15.79 -0.93
C GLU A 105 0.24 14.78 -0.77
N LEU A 106 0.52 13.54 -0.40
CA LEU A 106 -0.52 12.53 -0.14
C LEU A 106 -1.46 12.94 1.02
N MET A 107 -0.93 13.60 2.05
CA MET A 107 -1.76 14.12 3.15
C MET A 107 -2.69 15.27 2.72
N LYS A 108 -2.41 15.95 1.61
CA LYS A 108 -3.23 17.06 1.10
C LYS A 108 -4.35 16.61 0.16
N ILE A 109 -4.41 15.32 -0.18
CA ILE A 109 -5.43 14.80 -1.10
C ILE A 109 -6.83 15.04 -0.50
N ASN A 110 -7.68 15.70 -1.29
CA ASN A 110 -9.10 15.80 -0.95
C ASN A 110 -9.79 14.44 -1.15
N LEU A 111 -10.41 13.93 -0.09
CA LEU A 111 -11.15 12.67 -0.07
C LEU A 111 -12.55 12.77 -0.68
N ASP A 112 -12.99 13.97 -1.09
CA ASP A 112 -14.29 14.22 -1.74
C ASP A 112 -14.32 13.83 -3.25
N CYS A 113 -13.26 13.20 -3.76
CA CYS A 113 -13.21 12.71 -5.14
C CYS A 113 -13.71 11.27 -5.26
N THR A 114 -13.98 10.82 -6.49
CA THR A 114 -14.27 9.41 -6.73
C THR A 114 -13.04 8.55 -6.39
N VAL A 115 -13.28 7.28 -6.07
CA VAL A 115 -12.19 6.36 -5.71
C VAL A 115 -11.17 6.21 -6.85
N ASP A 116 -11.62 6.17 -8.09
CA ASP A 116 -10.73 5.99 -9.24
C ASP A 116 -9.90 7.26 -9.50
N GLU A 117 -10.50 8.47 -9.36
CA GLU A 117 -9.77 9.74 -9.44
C GLU A 117 -8.75 9.89 -8.31
N GLY A 118 -9.13 9.55 -7.07
CA GLY A 118 -8.24 9.59 -5.92
C GLY A 118 -7.05 8.65 -6.11
N TRP A 119 -7.30 7.45 -6.65
CA TRP A 119 -6.25 6.50 -6.96
C TRP A 119 -5.28 7.02 -8.02
N LEU A 120 -5.80 7.60 -9.11
CA LEU A 120 -4.96 8.16 -10.17
C LEU A 120 -4.13 9.35 -9.67
N ARG A 121 -4.69 10.21 -8.81
CA ARG A 121 -3.93 11.28 -8.14
C ARG A 121 -2.80 10.73 -7.28
N ILE A 122 -3.05 9.66 -6.52
CA ILE A 122 -1.99 8.98 -5.77
C ILE A 122 -0.91 8.48 -6.74
N TRP A 123 -1.29 7.83 -7.85
CA TRP A 123 -0.33 7.35 -8.84
C TRP A 123 0.60 8.47 -9.32
N HIS A 124 0.07 9.62 -9.71
CA HIS A 124 0.87 10.76 -10.18
C HIS A 124 1.76 11.37 -9.10
N ILE A 125 1.36 11.32 -7.82
CA ILE A 125 2.22 11.78 -6.72
C ILE A 125 3.37 10.80 -6.49
N VAL A 126 3.08 9.49 -6.51
CA VAL A 126 4.07 8.44 -6.22
C VAL A 126 5.04 8.26 -7.39
N PHE A 127 4.55 8.38 -8.62
CA PHE A 127 5.28 8.14 -9.86
C PHE A 127 5.10 9.29 -10.86
N PRO A 128 5.64 10.49 -10.58
CA PRO A 128 5.38 11.69 -11.38
C PRO A 128 5.90 11.62 -12.83
N GLU A 129 6.92 10.81 -13.08
CA GLU A 129 7.52 10.64 -14.41
C GLU A 129 6.94 9.43 -15.17
N GLU A 130 6.06 8.65 -14.54
CA GLU A 130 5.49 7.45 -15.15
C GLU A 130 4.19 7.78 -15.87
N LYS A 131 3.92 7.03 -16.93
CA LYS A 131 2.64 7.12 -17.65
C LYS A 131 1.51 6.56 -16.78
N ASP A 132 0.29 6.90 -17.15
CA ASP A 132 -0.90 6.30 -16.56
C ASP A 132 -0.86 4.77 -16.70
N PRO A 133 -1.26 4.03 -15.66
CA PRO A 133 -1.20 2.59 -15.69
C PRO A 133 -2.25 2.04 -16.65
N VAL A 134 -1.88 0.99 -17.38
CA VAL A 134 -2.76 0.33 -18.37
C VAL A 134 -3.85 -0.52 -17.69
N LEU A 135 -3.68 -0.84 -16.39
CA LEU A 135 -4.59 -1.69 -15.63
C LEU A 135 -5.57 -0.88 -14.78
N PRO A 136 -6.83 -1.34 -14.63
CA PRO A 136 -7.77 -0.68 -13.74
C PRO A 136 -7.30 -0.78 -12.27
N PRO A 137 -7.60 0.21 -11.42
CA PRO A 137 -7.09 0.33 -10.03
C PRO A 137 -7.62 -0.73 -9.05
N ARG A 138 -8.26 -1.80 -9.56
CA ARG A 138 -8.93 -2.82 -8.77
C ARG A 138 -8.25 -4.16 -8.97
N ILE A 139 -8.00 -4.86 -7.86
CA ILE A 139 -7.57 -6.25 -7.90
C ILE A 139 -8.75 -7.08 -8.43
N GLN A 140 -8.62 -7.61 -9.64
CA GLN A 140 -9.57 -8.60 -10.16
C GLN A 140 -9.25 -9.93 -9.46
N SER A 141 -10.25 -10.50 -8.78
CA SER A 141 -10.18 -11.89 -8.32
C SER A 141 -10.10 -12.78 -9.56
N LEU A 142 -9.02 -13.55 -9.68
CA LEU A 142 -8.97 -14.72 -10.56
C LEU A 142 -10.09 -15.70 -10.20
#